data_AF-A0ABD0ZWC6-F1
#
_entry.id   AF-A0ABD0ZWC6-F1
#
_cell.length_a   1.000
_cell.length_b   1.000
_cell.length_c   1.000
_cell.angle_alpha   90.00
_cell.angle_beta   90.00
_cell.angle_gamma   90.00
#
_symmetry.space_group_name_H-M   'P 1'
#
loop_
_entity.id
_entity.type
_entity.pdbx_description
1 polymer ?
#
loop_
_entity_poly.entity_id
_entity_poly.type
_entity_poly.pdbx_seq_one_letter_code
_entity_poly.pdbx_strand_id
1 'polypeptide(L)'
;MRSNLTIQILREMYRAHFPDFLFLLETKNSSDRVLNMQQSLGYVHSHIVDPEGLSGGLALFWKSCYTVVVLQSDKRIIDVKVTLGRLEYFISFVYGDPARHLQQEVWDE
;
A
#
# COMPACT_ATOMS: atom_id res chain seq x y z
N MET A 1 12.65 -1.30 -3.37
CA MET A 1 12.90 -2.76 -3.58
C MET A 1 13.98 -3.03 -4.63
N ARG A 2 15.21 -3.40 -4.22
CA ARG A 2 16.35 -3.66 -5.14
C ARG A 2 16.71 -5.14 -5.32
N SER A 3 16.17 -6.05 -4.50
CA SER A 3 16.53 -7.48 -4.50
C SER A 3 15.47 -8.34 -5.18
N ASN A 4 15.89 -9.26 -6.06
CA ASN A 4 15.03 -10.30 -6.65
C ASN A 4 14.32 -11.15 -5.57
N LEU A 5 14.96 -11.35 -4.42
CA LEU A 5 14.41 -12.12 -3.31
C LEU A 5 13.15 -11.48 -2.72
N THR A 6 13.11 -10.15 -2.61
CA THR A 6 11.93 -9.44 -2.06
C THR A 6 10.70 -9.63 -2.95
N ILE A 7 10.90 -9.60 -4.28
CA ILE A 7 9.81 -9.84 -5.25
C ILE A 7 9.35 -11.29 -5.17
N GLN A 8 10.28 -12.24 -5.01
CA GLN A 8 9.95 -13.66 -4.90
C GLN A 8 9.17 -13.96 -3.62
N ILE A 9 9.59 -13.43 -2.47
CA ILE A 9 8.86 -13.56 -1.20
C ILE A 9 7.46 -12.95 -1.32
N LEU A 10 7.32 -11.77 -1.92
CA LEU A 10 6.00 -11.15 -2.12
C LEU A 10 5.10 -12.01 -3.02
N ARG A 11 5.64 -12.64 -4.05
CA ARG A 11 4.89 -13.59 -4.89
C ARG A 11 4.48 -14.84 -4.13
N GLU A 12 5.35 -15.37 -3.27
CA GLU A 12 5.02 -16.52 -2.42
C GLU A 12 3.94 -16.18 -1.41
N MET A 13 4.03 -15.03 -0.73
CA MET A 13 3.01 -14.54 0.18
C MET A 13 1.67 -14.34 -0.53
N TYR A 14 1.68 -13.75 -1.74
CA TYR A 14 0.50 -13.61 -2.57
C TYR A 14 -0.13 -14.96 -2.92
N ARG A 15 0.68 -15.94 -3.34
CA ARG A 15 0.18 -17.29 -3.66
C ARG A 15 -0.41 -18.01 -2.44
N ALA A 16 0.17 -17.80 -1.26
CA ALA A 16 -0.27 -18.45 -0.04
C ALA A 16 -1.55 -17.83 0.54
N HIS A 17 -1.74 -16.51 0.44
CA HIS A 17 -2.81 -15.80 1.15
C HIS A 17 -3.84 -15.13 0.23
N PHE A 18 -3.53 -14.98 -1.06
CA PHE A 18 -4.36 -14.32 -2.08
C PHE A 18 -5.05 -13.03 -1.58
N PRO A 19 -4.29 -12.05 -1.04
CA PRO A 19 -4.87 -10.94 -0.30
C PRO A 19 -5.74 -10.03 -1.18
N ASP A 20 -6.85 -9.54 -0.64
CA ASP A 20 -7.74 -8.60 -1.33
C ASP A 20 -7.14 -7.21 -1.47
N PHE A 21 -6.38 -6.80 -0.45
CA PHE A 21 -5.63 -5.56 -0.38
C PHE A 21 -4.16 -5.88 -0.08
N LEU A 22 -3.24 -5.21 -0.78
CA LEU A 22 -1.81 -5.29 -0.53
C LEU A 22 -1.25 -3.89 -0.32
N PHE A 23 -0.79 -3.60 0.90
CA PHE A 23 -0.15 -2.34 1.26
C PHE A 23 1.36 -2.53 1.38
N LEU A 24 2.12 -1.73 0.63
CA LEU A 24 3.58 -1.76 0.57
C LEU A 24 4.14 -0.45 1.09
N LEU A 25 5.12 -0.57 1.97
CA LEU A 25 5.86 0.51 2.60
C LEU A 25 7.23 0.66 1.95
N GLU A 26 7.79 1.87 1.97
CA GLU A 26 9.18 2.14 1.58
C GLU A 26 9.52 1.63 0.18
N THR A 27 8.68 1.97 -0.81
CA THR A 27 8.82 1.42 -2.17
C THR A 27 10.16 1.82 -2.82
N LYS A 28 10.79 2.92 -2.40
CA LYS A 28 12.17 3.39 -2.77
C LYS A 28 12.49 3.23 -4.27
N ASN A 29 11.48 3.27 -5.12
CA ASN A 29 11.54 2.96 -6.55
C ASN A 29 10.61 3.93 -7.29
N SER A 30 10.94 4.24 -8.53
CA SER A 30 10.04 4.98 -9.42
C SER A 30 8.70 4.28 -9.56
N SER A 31 7.63 5.06 -9.71
CA SER A 31 6.24 4.62 -9.80
C SER A 31 6.06 3.52 -10.86
N ASP A 32 6.84 3.54 -11.95
CA ASP A 32 6.85 2.50 -13.00
C ASP A 32 7.19 1.08 -12.49
N ARG A 33 8.16 0.94 -11.56
CA ARG A 33 8.52 -0.38 -11.03
C ARG A 33 7.43 -0.93 -10.11
N VAL A 34 6.77 -0.04 -9.38
CA VAL A 34 5.65 -0.36 -8.50
C VAL A 34 4.44 -0.81 -9.32
N LEU A 35 4.15 -0.11 -10.43
CA LEU A 35 3.10 -0.49 -11.38
C LEU A 35 3.39 -1.82 -12.08
N ASN A 36 4.62 -2.05 -12.53
CA ASN A 36 5.01 -3.36 -13.09
C ASN A 36 4.82 -4.50 -12.07
N MET A 37 5.09 -4.23 -10.80
CA MET A 37 4.86 -5.20 -9.73
C MET A 37 3.38 -5.47 -9.52
N GLN A 38 2.55 -4.43 -9.44
CA GLN A 38 1.10 -4.54 -9.35
C GLN A 38 0.55 -5.46 -10.45
N GLN A 39 0.94 -5.22 -11.71
CA GLN A 39 0.52 -6.05 -12.83
C GLN A 39 0.96 -7.51 -12.67
N SER A 40 2.21 -7.75 -12.24
CA SER A 40 2.73 -9.10 -12.05
C SER A 40 2.05 -9.89 -10.92
N LEU A 41 1.44 -9.18 -9.97
CA LEU A 41 0.68 -9.75 -8.87
C LEU A 41 -0.82 -9.89 -9.20
N GLY A 42 -1.28 -9.39 -10.36
CA GLY A 42 -2.66 -9.52 -10.81
C GLY A 42 -3.64 -8.56 -10.14
N TYR A 43 -3.16 -7.53 -9.44
CA TYR A 43 -4.03 -6.45 -8.97
C TYR A 43 -4.41 -5.53 -10.13
N VAL A 44 -5.64 -5.05 -10.13
CA VAL A 44 -6.16 -4.19 -11.20
C VAL A 44 -6.03 -2.71 -10.86
N HIS A 45 -6.15 -2.39 -9.57
CA HIS A 45 -6.16 -1.01 -9.09
C HIS A 45 -5.02 -0.75 -8.11
N SER A 46 -4.56 0.50 -8.08
CA SER A 46 -3.51 0.96 -7.21
C SER A 46 -3.69 2.43 -6.82
N HIS A 47 -3.18 2.79 -5.64
CA HIS A 47 -2.92 4.17 -5.21
C HIS A 47 -1.46 4.23 -4.77
N ILE A 48 -0.70 5.18 -5.32
CA ILE A 48 0.74 5.30 -5.06
C ILE A 48 0.98 6.69 -4.51
N VAL A 49 1.65 6.75 -3.36
CA VAL A 49 2.21 7.97 -2.81
C VAL A 49 3.70 7.94 -3.12
N ASP A 50 4.17 8.91 -3.90
CA ASP A 50 5.57 8.95 -4.34
C ASP A 50 6.53 9.19 -3.15
N PRO A 51 7.76 8.66 -3.21
CA PRO A 51 8.77 8.90 -2.18
C PRO A 51 9.27 10.35 -2.18
N GLU A 52 9.59 10.87 -0.99
CA GLU A 52 10.31 12.13 -0.83
C GLU A 52 11.84 11.85 -0.91
N GLY A 53 12.41 12.01 -2.10
CA GLY A 53 13.85 11.77 -2.34
C GLY A 53 14.22 10.28 -2.36
N LEU A 54 15.07 9.83 -1.43
CA LEU A 54 15.55 8.43 -1.36
C LEU A 54 14.78 7.57 -0.33
N SER A 55 13.81 8.15 0.36
CA SER A 55 13.09 7.53 1.47
C SER A 55 11.59 7.57 1.26
N GLY A 56 10.89 6.59 1.83
CA GLY A 56 9.44 6.53 1.79
C GLY A 56 8.88 5.94 0.50
N GLY A 57 7.67 6.39 0.18
CA GLY A 57 6.83 5.86 -0.88
C GLY A 57 5.90 4.77 -0.35
N LEU A 58 4.60 4.98 -0.54
CA LEU A 58 3.56 4.03 -0.18
C LEU A 58 2.87 3.52 -1.43
N ALA A 59 2.44 2.27 -1.43
CA ALA A 59 1.59 1.74 -2.48
C ALA A 59 0.50 0.86 -1.89
N LEU A 60 -0.74 1.12 -2.28
CA LEU A 60 -1.90 0.30 -1.95
C LEU A 60 -2.42 -0.32 -3.24
N PHE A 61 -2.57 -1.64 -3.28
CA PHE A 61 -3.16 -2.39 -4.39
C PHE A 61 -4.41 -3.13 -3.94
N TRP A 62 -5.40 -3.26 -4.82
CA TRP A 62 -6.63 -4.01 -4.52
C TRP A 62 -7.25 -4.67 -5.74
N LYS A 63 -8.08 -5.68 -5.48
CA LYS A 63 -8.81 -6.44 -6.51
C LYS A 63 -9.96 -5.61 -7.10
N SER A 64 -10.34 -5.90 -8.34
CA SER A 64 -11.39 -5.16 -9.08
C SER A 64 -12.81 -5.30 -8.52
N CYS A 65 -13.06 -6.28 -7.65
CA CYS A 65 -14.36 -6.41 -7.00
C CYS A 65 -14.63 -5.32 -5.94
N TYR A 66 -13.60 -4.58 -5.51
CA TYR A 66 -13.72 -3.50 -4.54
C TYR A 66 -13.75 -2.15 -5.24
N THR A 67 -14.74 -1.33 -4.87
CA THR A 67 -14.69 0.12 -5.14
C THR A 67 -14.01 0.79 -3.97
N VAL A 68 -12.94 1.53 -4.24
CA VAL A 68 -12.11 2.17 -3.21
C VAL A 68 -12.05 3.66 -3.51
N VAL A 69 -12.39 4.47 -2.51
CA VAL A 69 -12.26 5.93 -2.55
C VAL A 69 -11.23 6.34 -1.52
N VAL A 70 -10.15 6.97 -1.96
CA VAL A 70 -9.14 7.56 -1.08
C VAL A 70 -9.73 8.81 -0.44
N LEU A 71 -9.78 8.81 0.90
CA LEU A 71 -10.29 9.95 1.69
C LEU A 71 -9.14 10.87 2.08
N GLN A 72 -8.02 10.29 2.50
CA GLN A 72 -6.80 10.98 2.87
C GLN A 72 -5.61 10.12 2.46
N SER A 73 -4.53 10.76 1.99
CA SER A 73 -3.27 10.07 1.80
C SER A 73 -2.09 11.02 1.92
N ASP A 74 -1.08 10.60 2.66
CA ASP A 74 0.22 11.26 2.75
C ASP A 74 1.33 10.19 2.86
N LYS A 75 2.54 10.60 3.26
CA LYS A 75 3.70 9.70 3.36
C LYS A 75 3.62 8.66 4.49
N ARG A 76 2.65 8.79 5.40
CA ARG A 76 2.44 7.94 6.57
C ARG A 76 1.11 7.19 6.50
N ILE A 77 0.03 7.80 6.03
CA ILE A 77 -1.29 7.18 6.05
C ILE A 77 -1.94 7.15 4.66
N ILE A 78 -2.71 6.09 4.39
CA ILE A 78 -3.70 6.03 3.33
C ILE A 78 -5.02 5.59 3.94
N ASP A 79 -5.98 6.50 4.02
CA ASP A 79 -7.34 6.23 4.48
C ASP A 79 -8.27 6.07 3.30
N VAL A 80 -9.06 5.00 3.34
CA VAL A 80 -9.98 4.66 2.28
C VAL A 80 -11.37 4.32 2.79
N LYS A 81 -12.36 4.69 1.99
CA LYS A 81 -13.69 4.08 2.02
C LYS A 81 -13.74 2.95 1.01
N VAL A 82 -14.15 1.78 1.46
CA VAL A 82 -14.25 0.57 0.64
C VAL A 82 -15.71 0.15 0.53
N THR A 83 -16.13 -0.16 -0.69
CA THR A 83 -17.45 -0.71 -1.00
C THR A 83 -17.31 -2.05 -1.72
N LEU A 84 -18.00 -3.07 -1.22
CA LEU A 84 -18.15 -4.39 -1.85
C LEU A 84 -19.64 -4.78 -1.86
N GLY A 85 -20.30 -4.56 -3.00
CA GLY A 85 -21.75 -4.75 -3.11
C GLY A 85 -22.52 -3.80 -2.18
N ARG A 86 -23.16 -4.34 -1.14
CA ARG A 86 -23.88 -3.55 -0.11
C ARG A 86 -23.05 -3.27 1.14
N LEU A 87 -21.86 -3.88 1.26
CA LEU A 87 -20.98 -3.65 2.39
C LEU A 87 -20.15 -2.40 2.15
N GLU A 88 -20.16 -1.48 3.11
CA GLU A 88 -19.33 -0.28 3.13
C GLU A 88 -18.57 -0.21 4.47
N TYR A 89 -17.27 0.06 4.41
CA TYR A 89 -16.41 0.16 5.58
C TYR A 89 -15.19 1.03 5.29
N PHE A 90 -14.48 1.41 6.34
CA PHE A 90 -13.28 2.24 6.26
C PHE A 90 -12.05 1.42 6.64
N ILE A 91 -10.94 1.65 5.95
CA ILE A 91 -9.64 1.05 6.26
C ILE A 91 -8.58 2.13 6.28
N SER A 92 -7.77 2.13 7.33
CA SER A 92 -6.60 2.99 7.48
C SER A 92 -5.33 2.16 7.32
N PHE A 93 -4.51 2.51 6.34
CA PHE A 93 -3.20 1.90 6.12
C PHE A 93 -2.12 2.84 6.64
N VAL A 94 -1.58 2.52 7.82
CA VAL A 94 -0.68 3.42 8.57
C VAL A 94 0.75 2.89 8.55
N TYR A 95 1.69 3.79 8.28
CA TYR A 95 3.12 3.62 8.47
C TYR A 95 3.57 4.38 9.71
N GLY A 96 3.78 3.65 10.81
CA GLY A 96 4.30 4.24 12.05
C GLY A 96 5.79 4.56 11.96
N ASP A 97 6.21 5.68 12.54
CA ASP A 97 7.61 6.06 12.59
C ASP A 97 8.43 4.99 13.34
N PRO A 98 9.57 4.52 12.78
CA PRO A 98 10.43 3.53 13.44
C PRO A 98 11.02 4.05 14.77
N ALA A 99 11.06 5.36 14.98
CA ALA A 99 11.47 5.94 16.25
C ALA A 99 10.27 6.06 17.21
N ARG A 100 10.29 5.26 18.30
CA ARG A 100 9.22 5.22 19.32
C ARG A 100 8.79 6.57 19.90
N HIS A 101 9.65 7.59 19.86
CA HIS A 101 9.34 8.92 20.39
C HIS A 101 8.44 9.77 19.46
N LEU A 102 8.30 9.39 18.18
CA LEU A 102 7.42 10.05 17.20
C LEU A 102 6.11 9.27 16.96
N GLN A 103 5.93 8.11 17.60
CA GLN A 103 4.70 7.30 17.44
C GLN A 103 3.45 7.96 18.04
N GLN A 104 3.62 8.89 18.99
CA GLN A 104 2.49 9.63 19.56
C GLN A 104 1.91 10.64 18.56
N GLU A 105 2.73 11.20 17.66
CA GLU A 105 2.28 12.20 16.67
C GLU A 105 1.39 11.61 15.56
N VAL A 106 1.34 10.28 15.41
CA VAL A 106 0.55 9.62 14.35
C VAL A 106 -0.97 9.70 14.61
N TRP A 107 -1.39 9.97 15.85
CA TRP A 107 -2.79 9.97 16.27
C TRP A 107 -3.35 11.36 16.61
N ASP A 108 -2.53 12.41 16.50
CA ASP A 108 -2.86 13.78 16.91
C ASP A 108 -3.20 14.71 15.72
N GLU A 109 -3.25 14.19 14.49
CA GLU A 109 -3.76 14.87 13.28
C GLU A 109 -5.12 14.29 12.85
#